data_AF-A0A0R3WLE6-F1
#
_entry.id   AF-A0A0R3WLE6-F1
#
_cell.length_a   1.000
_cell.length_b   1.000
_cell.length_c   1.000
_cell.angle_alpha   90.00
_cell.angle_beta   90.00
_cell.angle_gamma   90.00
#
_symmetry.space_group_name_H-M   'P 1'
#
loop_
_entity.id
_entity.type
_entity.pdbx_description
1 polymer ?
#
loop_
_entity_poly.entity_id
_entity_poly.type
_entity_poly.pdbx_seq_one_letter_code
_entity_poly.pdbx_strand_id
1 'polypeptide(L)'
;LLATGTDVGKEDEKAFTQPSIATVEQCPPPFYDTKHDAVLVYAKRVTFVGANFEVEVAASAAKGSTENGFELPALHTPFPLTAGPAIASLGDHECLVWSVRWFARFLLEGKVYPKRLAAWFPKSIKTSTPTRMITLSWGLVRSEVRGLISKMLSEKVNSKRALEECLAKNPDFLSRELMAWLPINCHTDFLLKWHSFKRN
;
A
#
# COMPACT_ATOMS: atom_id res chain seq x y z
N LEU A 1 20.62 -74.01 -26.69
CA LEU A 1 19.43 -74.85 -26.43
C LEU A 1 18.34 -73.94 -25.90
N LEU A 2 17.29 -73.80 -26.72
CA LEU A 2 15.89 -73.45 -26.42
C LEU A 2 15.53 -72.09 -25.79
N ALA A 3 14.66 -71.42 -26.53
CA ALA A 3 13.87 -70.23 -26.25
C ALA A 3 12.73 -70.48 -25.25
N THR A 4 12.25 -69.38 -24.64
CA THR A 4 10.85 -68.97 -24.33
C THR A 4 10.95 -67.63 -23.55
N GLY A 5 10.08 -66.63 -23.64
CA GLY A 5 8.85 -66.41 -24.39
C GLY A 5 8.55 -64.91 -24.48
N THR A 6 7.60 -64.60 -25.37
CA THR A 6 6.90 -63.33 -25.63
C THR A 6 6.26 -62.68 -24.39
N ASP A 7 6.23 -61.34 -24.31
CA ASP A 7 4.97 -60.58 -24.29
C ASP A 7 5.18 -59.05 -24.45
N VAL A 8 4.15 -58.42 -24.99
CA VAL A 8 3.93 -57.05 -25.44
C VAL A 8 3.86 -56.05 -24.28
N GLY A 9 4.44 -54.86 -24.45
CA GLY A 9 4.44 -53.83 -23.41
C GLY A 9 4.53 -52.40 -23.94
N LYS A 10 3.35 -51.86 -24.28
CA LYS A 10 2.86 -50.48 -24.09
C LYS A 10 3.63 -49.29 -24.69
N GLU A 11 2.85 -48.57 -25.49
CA GLU A 11 3.01 -47.19 -25.96
C GLU A 11 3.25 -46.24 -24.77
N ASP A 12 4.43 -45.64 -24.71
CA ASP A 12 4.70 -44.53 -23.79
C ASP A 12 4.12 -43.24 -24.39
N GLU A 13 2.92 -42.96 -23.91
CA GLU A 13 2.22 -41.69 -23.94
C GLU A 13 3.17 -40.55 -23.58
N LYS A 14 3.45 -39.71 -24.58
CA LYS A 14 4.28 -38.51 -24.47
C LYS A 14 3.59 -37.54 -23.52
N ALA A 15 3.92 -37.63 -22.23
CA ALA A 15 3.45 -36.73 -21.19
C ALA A 15 3.82 -35.29 -21.57
N PHE A 16 2.82 -34.56 -22.06
CA PHE A 16 2.87 -33.12 -22.21
C PHE A 16 2.97 -32.54 -20.79
N THR A 17 4.19 -32.32 -20.32
CA THR A 17 4.45 -31.59 -19.09
C THR A 17 3.92 -30.17 -19.30
N GLN A 18 2.72 -29.91 -18.77
CA GLN A 18 2.21 -28.56 -18.64
C GLN A 18 3.28 -27.72 -17.93
N PRO A 19 3.65 -26.54 -18.48
CA PRO A 19 4.54 -25.66 -17.76
C PRO A 19 3.88 -25.27 -16.45
N SER A 20 4.55 -25.62 -15.36
CA SER A 20 4.25 -25.19 -14.00
C SER A 20 3.99 -23.69 -14.00
N ILE A 21 2.73 -23.31 -13.77
CA ILE A 21 2.30 -21.92 -13.55
C ILE A 21 2.76 -21.54 -12.14
N ALA A 22 4.07 -21.40 -11.95
CA ALA A 22 4.69 -21.07 -10.68
C ALA A 22 5.60 -19.85 -10.82
N THR A 23 4.99 -18.72 -11.19
CA THR A 23 5.45 -17.38 -10.79
C THR A 23 4.26 -16.45 -10.89
N VAL A 24 3.44 -16.40 -9.83
CA VAL A 24 2.54 -15.26 -9.63
C VAL A 24 3.46 -14.06 -9.43
N GLU A 25 3.58 -13.20 -10.44
CA GLU A 25 4.25 -11.91 -10.33
C GLU A 25 3.60 -11.12 -9.18
N GLN A 26 4.22 -11.16 -7.99
CA GLN A 26 3.71 -10.46 -6.84
C GLN A 26 3.99 -8.96 -7.01
N CYS A 27 2.93 -8.18 -7.13
CA CYS A 27 3.01 -6.73 -7.13
C CYS A 27 3.74 -6.25 -5.86
N PRO A 28 4.78 -5.41 -5.96
CA PRO A 28 5.50 -4.94 -4.78
C PRO A 28 4.56 -4.25 -3.78
N PRO A 29 4.86 -4.32 -2.47
CA PRO A 29 4.03 -3.63 -1.49
C PRO A 29 4.08 -2.11 -1.71
N PRO A 30 3.02 -1.38 -1.31
CA PRO A 30 3.05 0.07 -1.25
C PRO A 30 4.26 0.60 -0.48
N PHE A 31 4.75 1.77 -0.87
CA PHE A 31 5.87 2.44 -0.21
C PHE A 31 5.62 3.94 -0.12
N TYR A 32 6.35 4.60 0.77
CA TYR A 32 6.28 6.05 0.91
C TYR A 32 7.46 6.71 0.20
N ASP A 33 7.15 7.60 -0.72
CA ASP A 33 8.14 8.41 -1.41
C ASP A 33 8.35 9.72 -0.68
N THR A 34 9.54 9.89 -0.10
CA THR A 34 9.92 11.08 0.66
C THR A 34 10.14 12.31 -0.23
N LYS A 35 10.40 12.12 -1.54
CA LYS A 35 10.61 13.24 -2.47
C LYS A 35 9.30 13.90 -2.86
N HIS A 36 8.29 13.09 -3.16
CA HIS A 36 6.97 13.55 -3.59
C HIS A 36 5.95 13.62 -2.44
N ASP A 37 6.35 13.19 -1.23
CA ASP A 37 5.51 13.20 -0.03
C ASP A 37 4.17 12.46 -0.24
N ALA A 38 4.26 11.25 -0.78
CA ALA A 38 3.08 10.47 -1.15
C ALA A 38 3.27 8.98 -0.89
N VAL A 39 2.17 8.30 -0.59
CA VAL A 39 2.11 6.83 -0.64
C VAL A 39 1.97 6.41 -2.09
N LEU A 40 2.96 5.69 -2.58
CA LEU A 40 2.98 5.13 -3.92
C LEU A 40 2.59 3.66 -3.90
N VAL A 41 1.86 3.26 -4.93
CA VAL A 41 1.44 1.89 -5.19
C VAL A 41 1.80 1.49 -6.62
N TYR A 42 1.85 0.19 -6.86
CA TYR A 42 2.03 -0.37 -8.19
C TYR A 42 0.69 -0.88 -8.70
N ALA A 43 0.44 -0.69 -9.99
CA ALA A 43 -0.78 -1.15 -10.62
C ALA A 43 -0.60 -2.61 -10.99
N LYS A 44 -1.63 -3.43 -10.82
CA LYS A 44 -1.60 -4.78 -11.37
C LYS A 44 -1.82 -4.80 -12.89
N ARG A 45 -2.49 -3.78 -13.43
CA ARG A 45 -2.76 -3.60 -14.86
C ARG A 45 -2.77 -2.10 -15.16
N VAL A 46 -2.11 -1.68 -16.22
CA VAL A 46 -2.14 -0.30 -16.69
C VAL A 46 -2.66 -0.33 -18.11
N THR A 47 -3.79 0.32 -18.37
CA THR A 47 -4.35 0.40 -19.71
C THR A 47 -4.15 1.80 -20.25
N PHE A 48 -3.39 1.92 -21.34
CA PHE A 48 -3.32 3.14 -22.11
C PHE A 48 -4.58 3.26 -22.96
N VAL A 49 -5.39 4.28 -22.68
CA VAL A 49 -6.50 4.67 -23.54
C VAL A 49 -6.01 5.85 -24.36
N GLY A 50 -5.74 5.62 -25.65
CA GLY A 50 -5.28 6.67 -26.56
C GLY A 50 -6.33 7.78 -26.70
N ALA A 51 -5.88 9.02 -26.82
CA ALA A 51 -6.79 10.16 -26.86
C ALA A 51 -7.70 10.17 -28.11
N ASN A 52 -7.35 9.50 -29.23
CA ASN A 52 -8.11 9.56 -30.49
C ASN A 52 -8.05 8.25 -31.30
N PHE A 53 -8.78 7.20 -30.89
CA PHE A 53 -9.26 6.19 -31.86
C PHE A 53 -10.76 6.42 -32.03
N GLU A 54 -11.12 7.43 -32.82
CA GLU A 54 -12.45 7.49 -33.42
C GLU A 54 -12.53 6.37 -34.46
N VAL A 55 -12.99 5.21 -34.04
CA VAL A 55 -13.68 4.29 -34.94
C VAL A 55 -15.14 4.40 -34.56
N GLU A 56 -15.92 5.04 -35.45
CA GLU A 56 -17.38 5.00 -35.42
C GLU A 56 -17.85 3.54 -35.34
N VAL A 57 -18.18 3.07 -34.14
CA VAL A 57 -19.17 2.01 -33.98
C VAL A 57 -20.10 2.45 -32.87
N ALA A 58 -21.30 2.81 -33.30
CA ALA A 58 -22.40 3.19 -32.45
C ALA A 58 -22.82 2.07 -31.49
N ALA A 59 -23.40 2.53 -30.38
CA ALA A 59 -24.29 1.84 -29.45
C ALA A 59 -23.66 1.01 -28.32
N SER A 60 -23.90 1.53 -27.10
CA SER A 60 -23.84 0.87 -25.79
C SER A 60 -22.50 0.93 -25.05
N ALA A 61 -21.99 2.14 -24.82
CA ALA A 61 -20.98 2.38 -23.79
C ALA A 61 -21.62 2.28 -22.39
N ALA A 62 -21.76 1.05 -21.90
CA ALA A 62 -21.89 0.81 -20.47
C ALA A 62 -20.59 1.28 -19.79
N LYS A 63 -20.71 1.95 -18.63
CA LYS A 63 -19.59 2.26 -17.73
C LYS A 63 -18.68 1.03 -17.61
N GLY A 64 -17.47 1.09 -18.18
CA GLY A 64 -16.42 0.08 -17.97
C GLY A 64 -15.95 -0.73 -19.18
N SER A 65 -16.37 -0.43 -20.42
CA SER A 65 -15.77 -1.12 -21.58
C SER A 65 -14.33 -0.63 -21.82
N THR A 66 -13.37 -1.55 -21.68
CA THR A 66 -11.92 -1.37 -21.86
C THR A 66 -11.47 -1.80 -23.27
N GLU A 67 -12.40 -1.87 -24.22
CA GLU A 67 -12.18 -2.55 -25.51
C GLU A 67 -11.22 -1.82 -26.45
N ASN A 68 -10.90 -0.55 -26.21
CA ASN A 68 -10.02 0.27 -27.06
C ASN A 68 -8.66 0.63 -26.41
N GLY A 69 -8.24 -0.10 -25.36
CA GLY A 69 -7.03 0.19 -24.61
C GLY A 69 -5.87 -0.78 -24.86
N PHE A 70 -4.64 -0.28 -24.90
CA PHE A 70 -3.43 -1.11 -24.90
C PHE A 70 -2.95 -1.35 -23.47
N GLU A 71 -2.80 -2.62 -23.06
CA GLU A 71 -2.28 -2.97 -21.73
C GLU A 71 -0.75 -2.87 -21.69
N LEU A 72 -0.25 -2.00 -20.81
CA LEU A 72 1.17 -1.84 -20.54
C LEU A 72 1.63 -2.87 -19.49
N PRO A 73 2.90 -3.30 -19.53
CA PRO A 73 3.48 -4.13 -18.48
C PRO A 73 3.33 -3.48 -17.10
N ALA A 74 2.60 -4.15 -16.22
CA ALA A 74 2.07 -3.57 -14.99
C ALA A 74 3.13 -3.20 -13.93
N LEU A 75 4.34 -3.74 -14.04
CA LEU A 75 5.29 -3.82 -12.93
C LEU A 75 6.28 -2.66 -12.80
N HIS A 76 6.20 -1.61 -13.63
CA HIS A 76 7.33 -0.67 -13.72
C HIS A 76 7.07 0.76 -13.26
N THR A 77 5.82 1.21 -13.12
CA THR A 77 5.55 2.62 -12.76
C THR A 77 4.74 2.74 -11.46
N PRO A 78 5.38 3.18 -10.36
CA PRO A 78 4.65 3.53 -9.16
C PRO A 78 3.84 4.81 -9.38
N PHE A 79 2.66 4.90 -8.79
CA PHE A 79 1.81 6.09 -8.84
C PHE A 79 1.20 6.39 -7.47
N PRO A 80 0.84 7.66 -7.18
CA PRO A 80 0.23 8.01 -5.91
C PRO A 80 -1.13 7.32 -5.72
N LEU A 81 -1.37 6.78 -4.53
CA LEU A 81 -2.63 6.12 -4.21
C LEU A 81 -3.84 7.08 -4.25
N THR A 82 -3.60 8.37 -4.12
CA THR A 82 -4.61 9.44 -4.26
C THR A 82 -4.56 10.12 -5.63
N ALA A 83 -3.94 9.50 -6.65
CA ALA A 83 -3.95 10.03 -8.00
C ALA A 83 -5.30 9.79 -8.69
N GLY A 84 -5.58 10.59 -9.73
CA GLY A 84 -6.82 10.52 -10.52
C GLY A 84 -7.22 9.11 -10.98
N PRO A 85 -6.31 8.29 -11.56
CA PRO A 85 -6.64 6.92 -11.98
C PRO A 85 -7.07 6.01 -10.82
N ALA A 86 -6.44 6.16 -9.66
CA ALA A 86 -6.79 5.40 -8.45
C ALA A 86 -8.19 5.79 -7.97
N ILE A 87 -8.44 7.10 -7.86
CA ILE A 87 -9.73 7.66 -7.43
C ILE A 87 -10.86 7.25 -8.39
N ALA A 88 -10.60 7.24 -9.70
CA ALA A 88 -11.58 6.81 -10.70
C ALA A 88 -11.97 5.32 -10.54
N SER A 89 -11.04 4.49 -10.05
CA SER A 89 -11.23 3.04 -9.93
C SER A 89 -11.80 2.61 -8.57
N LEU A 90 -11.29 3.18 -7.47
CA LEU A 90 -11.62 2.80 -6.09
C LEU A 90 -12.59 3.77 -5.40
N GLY A 91 -12.70 5.00 -5.91
CA GLY A 91 -13.39 6.10 -5.25
C GLY A 91 -12.47 6.92 -4.34
N ASP A 92 -12.81 8.21 -4.17
CA ASP A 92 -12.02 9.18 -3.40
C ASP A 92 -11.85 8.76 -1.94
N HIS A 93 -12.96 8.35 -1.30
CA HIS A 93 -12.96 7.93 0.09
C HIS A 93 -12.05 6.72 0.34
N GLU A 94 -12.15 5.67 -0.49
CA GLU A 94 -11.32 4.46 -0.33
C GLU A 94 -9.84 4.77 -0.55
N CYS A 95 -9.50 5.54 -1.59
CA CYS A 95 -8.13 5.98 -1.84
C CYS A 95 -7.56 6.73 -0.63
N LEU A 96 -8.33 7.65 -0.05
CA LEU A 96 -7.92 8.37 1.15
C LEU A 96 -7.72 7.42 2.34
N VAL A 97 -8.69 6.54 2.62
CA VAL A 97 -8.60 5.55 3.72
C VAL A 97 -7.34 4.72 3.59
N TRP A 98 -7.08 4.14 2.43
CA TRP A 98 -5.88 3.32 2.23
C TRP A 98 -4.60 4.13 2.28
N SER A 99 -4.59 5.35 1.74
CA SER A 99 -3.44 6.25 1.82
C SER A 99 -3.11 6.63 3.25
N VAL A 100 -4.11 6.97 4.08
CA VAL A 100 -3.91 7.27 5.51
C VAL A 100 -3.36 6.05 6.25
N ARG A 101 -3.91 4.86 5.99
CA ARG A 101 -3.46 3.62 6.64
C ARG A 101 -2.00 3.31 6.33
N TRP A 102 -1.62 3.38 5.05
CA TRP A 102 -0.23 3.18 4.66
C TRP A 102 0.69 4.27 5.21
N PHE A 103 0.27 5.53 5.15
CA PHE A 103 1.04 6.63 5.71
C PHE A 103 1.25 6.48 7.22
N ALA A 104 0.21 6.11 7.99
CA ALA A 104 0.30 5.83 9.42
C ALA A 104 1.30 4.72 9.74
N ARG A 105 1.29 3.64 8.95
CA ARG A 105 2.29 2.57 9.07
C ARG A 105 3.70 3.11 8.82
N PHE A 106 3.91 3.89 7.77
CA PHE A 106 5.22 4.46 7.45
C PHE A 106 5.69 5.50 8.47
N LEU A 107 4.77 6.22 9.11
CA LEU A 107 5.05 7.12 10.22
C LEU A 107 5.59 6.34 11.42
N LEU A 108 4.91 5.26 11.83
CA LEU A 108 5.36 4.38 12.92
C LEU A 108 6.65 3.62 12.58
N GLU A 109 6.88 3.28 11.31
CA GLU A 109 8.14 2.71 10.85
C GLU A 109 9.30 3.73 10.84
N GLY A 110 9.00 5.01 11.09
CA GLY A 110 9.95 6.11 11.08
C GLY A 110 10.42 6.52 9.68
N LYS A 111 9.76 6.06 8.61
CA LYS A 111 10.12 6.39 7.23
C LYS A 111 9.80 7.84 6.87
N VAL A 112 8.76 8.41 7.49
CA VAL A 112 8.34 9.81 7.28
C VAL A 112 9.33 10.79 7.93
N TYR A 113 9.83 10.46 9.13
CA TYR A 113 10.83 11.26 9.85
C TYR A 113 12.02 10.42 10.35
N PRO A 114 12.93 10.00 9.44
CA PRO A 114 14.00 9.05 9.76
C PRO A 114 14.92 9.47 10.90
N LYS A 115 15.20 10.77 11.04
CA LYS A 115 16.10 11.29 12.08
C LYS A 115 15.41 11.59 13.40
N ARG A 116 14.15 12.06 13.35
CA ARG A 116 13.42 12.51 14.54
C ARG A 116 12.79 11.32 15.25
N LEU A 117 12.06 10.47 14.52
CA LEU A 117 11.23 9.43 15.11
C LEU A 117 11.95 8.10 15.36
N ALA A 118 13.14 7.88 14.76
CA ALA A 118 13.86 6.62 14.89
C ALA A 118 14.28 6.25 16.32
N ALA A 119 14.40 7.23 17.23
CA ALA A 119 14.75 6.99 18.62
C ALA A 119 13.60 6.35 19.43
N TRP A 120 12.34 6.69 19.14
CA TRP A 120 11.18 6.21 19.91
C TRP A 120 10.42 5.06 19.26
N PHE A 121 10.54 4.87 17.96
CA PHE A 121 9.99 3.70 17.28
C PHE A 121 11.07 2.64 17.07
N PRO A 122 11.42 1.86 18.12
CA PRO A 122 12.42 0.80 18.02
C PRO A 122 12.04 -0.20 16.93
N LYS A 123 13.03 -1.00 16.51
CA LYS A 123 12.82 -2.10 15.55
C LYS A 123 11.62 -2.98 15.93
N SER A 124 11.33 -3.13 17.22
CA SER A 124 10.19 -3.90 17.72
C SER A 124 8.83 -3.36 17.28
N ILE A 125 8.63 -2.03 17.19
CA ILE A 125 7.38 -1.46 16.65
C ILE A 125 7.29 -1.71 15.14
N LYS A 126 8.41 -1.54 14.41
CA LYS A 126 8.46 -1.78 12.96
C LYS A 126 8.06 -3.21 12.58
N THR A 127 8.44 -4.19 13.39
CA THR A 127 8.12 -5.60 13.19
C THR A 127 6.86 -6.06 13.94
N SER A 128 6.22 -5.16 14.68
CA SER A 128 5.10 -5.51 15.55
C SER A 128 3.89 -5.98 14.73
N THR A 129 3.10 -6.89 15.33
CA THR A 129 1.83 -7.32 14.75
C THR A 129 0.85 -6.14 14.57
N PRO A 130 0.68 -5.22 15.55
CA PRO A 130 -0.20 -4.06 15.38
C PRO A 130 0.17 -3.14 14.21
N THR A 131 1.46 -2.90 13.95
CA THR A 131 1.91 -2.06 12.81
C THR A 131 1.58 -2.72 11.47
N ARG A 132 1.70 -4.05 11.39
CA ARG A 132 1.26 -4.82 10.20
C ARG A 132 -0.26 -4.83 10.04
N MET A 133 -1.01 -4.87 11.14
CA MET A 133 -2.46 -4.85 11.13
C MET A 133 -3.04 -3.56 10.53
N ILE A 134 -2.36 -2.41 10.67
CA ILE A 134 -2.83 -1.12 10.11
C ILE A 134 -3.25 -1.25 8.65
N THR A 135 -2.55 -2.06 7.85
CA THR A 135 -2.79 -2.22 6.41
C THR A 135 -3.67 -3.43 6.07
N LEU A 136 -4.31 -4.07 7.05
CA LEU A 136 -5.24 -5.19 6.86
C LEU A 136 -6.68 -4.72 7.06
N SER A 137 -7.64 -5.16 6.24
CA SER A 137 -9.06 -4.76 6.35
C SER A 137 -9.65 -4.91 7.77
N TRP A 138 -9.22 -5.93 8.50
CA TRP A 138 -9.61 -6.28 9.87
C TRP A 138 -8.73 -5.67 10.97
N GLY A 139 -7.75 -4.84 10.60
CA GLY A 139 -6.78 -4.27 11.54
C GLY A 139 -7.31 -3.25 12.54
N LEU A 140 -8.51 -2.69 12.29
CA LEU A 140 -9.15 -1.67 13.12
C LEU A 140 -9.71 -2.21 14.45
N VAL A 141 -9.58 -3.51 14.71
CA VAL A 141 -10.01 -4.16 15.97
C VAL A 141 -9.20 -3.64 17.17
N ARG A 142 -7.93 -3.30 16.96
CA ARG A 142 -7.05 -2.73 18.00
C ARG A 142 -7.39 -1.27 18.24
N SER A 143 -7.57 -0.87 19.50
CA SER A 143 -7.96 0.50 19.87
C SER A 143 -6.90 1.53 19.47
N GLU A 144 -5.62 1.19 19.62
CA GLU A 144 -4.50 2.05 19.22
C GLU A 144 -4.43 2.26 17.69
N VAL A 145 -4.78 1.23 16.90
CA VAL A 145 -4.89 1.34 15.44
C VAL A 145 -6.06 2.22 15.06
N ARG A 146 -7.24 1.93 15.61
CA ARG A 146 -8.47 2.68 15.31
C ARG A 146 -8.35 4.15 15.69
N GLY A 147 -7.80 4.45 16.86
CA GLY A 147 -7.59 5.82 17.33
C GLY A 147 -6.68 6.61 16.40
N LEU A 148 -5.52 6.04 16.05
CA LEU A 148 -4.58 6.65 15.12
C LEU A 148 -5.21 6.92 13.75
N ILE A 149 -5.82 5.91 13.13
CA ILE A 149 -6.40 6.03 11.79
C ILE A 149 -7.59 6.99 11.78
N SER A 150 -8.47 6.93 12.78
CA SER A 150 -9.63 7.83 12.86
C SER A 150 -9.19 9.29 13.00
N LYS A 151 -8.17 9.57 13.82
CA LYS A 151 -7.66 10.93 14.02
C LYS A 151 -6.97 11.48 12.77
N MET A 152 -6.25 10.63 12.04
CA MET A 152 -5.61 11.03 10.78
C MET A 152 -6.64 11.24 9.68
N LEU A 153 -7.69 10.41 9.60
CA LEU A 153 -8.74 10.54 8.60
C LEU A 153 -9.57 11.82 8.78
N SER A 154 -9.86 12.23 10.03
CA SER A 154 -10.66 13.43 10.28
C SER A 154 -10.01 14.70 9.72
N GLU A 155 -8.67 14.74 9.71
CA GLU A 155 -7.88 15.85 9.16
C GLU A 155 -7.26 15.52 7.79
N LYS A 156 -7.66 14.39 7.17
CA LYS A 156 -7.14 13.90 5.87
C LYS A 156 -5.61 13.80 5.80
N VAL A 157 -4.97 13.39 6.88
CA VAL A 157 -3.51 13.32 6.99
C VAL A 157 -2.97 12.04 6.38
N ASN A 158 -2.52 12.14 5.13
CA ASN A 158 -1.93 11.04 4.35
C ASN A 158 -0.51 11.34 3.84
N SER A 159 0.05 12.50 4.21
CA SER A 159 1.38 12.97 3.82
C SER A 159 2.06 13.71 4.98
N LYS A 160 3.37 13.85 4.90
CA LYS A 160 4.19 14.60 5.86
C LYS A 160 3.75 16.05 5.91
N ARG A 161 3.54 16.68 4.76
CA ARG A 161 3.07 18.06 4.66
C ARG A 161 1.71 18.23 5.32
N ALA A 162 0.76 17.34 5.06
CA ALA A 162 -0.55 17.39 5.70
C ALA A 162 -0.44 17.27 7.23
N LEU A 163 0.47 16.40 7.71
CA LEU A 163 0.78 16.27 9.13
C LEU A 163 1.41 17.55 9.72
N GLU A 164 2.36 18.16 9.03
CA GLU A 164 3.01 19.41 9.46
C GLU A 164 2.03 20.58 9.49
N GLU A 165 1.12 20.67 8.51
CA GLU A 165 0.02 21.64 8.50
C GLU A 165 -0.92 21.45 9.71
N CYS A 166 -1.25 20.21 10.08
CA CYS A 166 -2.03 19.93 11.28
C CYS A 166 -1.27 20.30 12.56
N LEU A 167 0.03 19.99 12.63
CA LEU A 167 0.88 20.33 13.77
C LEU A 167 1.08 21.84 13.93
N ALA A 168 1.09 22.59 12.82
CA ALA A 168 1.17 24.05 12.86
C ALA A 168 -0.06 24.68 13.54
N LYS A 169 -1.24 24.09 13.32
CA LYS A 169 -2.53 24.48 13.92
C LYS A 169 -2.66 23.98 15.36
N ASN A 170 -2.32 22.73 15.61
CA ASN A 170 -2.40 22.08 16.91
C ASN A 170 -1.13 21.25 17.19
N PRO A 171 -0.20 21.75 18.02
CA PRO A 171 1.03 21.03 18.37
C PRO A 171 0.81 19.67 19.04
N ASP A 172 -0.35 19.47 19.68
CA ASP A 172 -0.72 18.21 20.33
C ASP A 172 -1.33 17.19 19.36
N PHE A 173 -1.51 17.55 18.08
CA PHE A 173 -2.11 16.65 17.09
C PHE A 173 -1.34 15.33 17.03
N LEU A 174 -2.05 14.20 17.08
CA LEU A 174 -1.53 12.82 17.12
C LEU A 174 -0.64 12.45 18.32
N SER A 175 -0.36 13.34 19.27
CA SER A 175 0.56 13.04 20.37
C SER A 175 0.03 11.87 21.22
N ARG A 176 -1.26 11.89 21.57
CA ARG A 176 -1.94 10.85 22.34
C ARG A 176 -2.01 9.53 21.56
N GLU A 177 -2.38 9.60 20.29
CA GLU A 177 -2.51 8.45 19.42
C GLU A 177 -1.17 7.74 19.23
N LEU A 178 -0.07 8.49 19.09
CA LEU A 178 1.28 7.93 18.96
C LEU A 178 1.83 7.41 20.29
N MET A 179 1.55 8.08 21.43
CA MET A 179 1.96 7.59 22.76
C MET A 179 1.38 6.20 23.09
N ALA A 180 0.20 5.86 22.56
CA ALA A 180 -0.40 4.52 22.72
C ALA A 180 0.46 3.40 22.12
N TRP A 181 1.41 3.72 21.24
CA TRP A 181 2.36 2.78 20.64
C TRP A 181 3.70 2.72 21.37
N LEU A 182 3.92 3.61 22.33
CA LEU A 182 5.19 3.78 23.02
C LEU A 182 5.14 3.26 24.46
N PRO A 183 6.23 2.66 24.95
CA PRO A 183 6.40 2.40 26.39
C PRO A 183 6.27 3.69 27.22
N ILE A 184 5.65 3.59 28.39
CA ILE A 184 5.33 4.72 29.28
C ILE A 184 6.57 5.55 29.64
N ASN A 185 7.71 4.90 29.86
CA ASN A 185 8.98 5.55 30.21
C ASN A 185 9.53 6.47 29.12
N CYS A 186 9.02 6.38 27.88
CA CYS A 186 9.43 7.24 26.77
C CYS A 186 8.47 8.42 26.53
N HIS A 187 7.31 8.49 27.21
CA HIS A 187 6.25 9.46 26.91
C HIS A 187 6.70 10.90 27.10
N THR A 188 7.39 11.22 28.20
CA THR A 188 7.84 12.59 28.49
C THR A 188 8.84 13.11 27.46
N ASP A 189 9.84 12.31 27.10
CA ASP A 189 10.83 12.68 26.07
C ASP A 189 10.17 12.79 24.68
N PHE A 190 9.25 11.88 24.35
CA PHE A 190 8.49 11.94 23.11
C PHE A 190 7.70 13.25 22.99
N LEU A 191 6.91 13.62 23.99
CA LEU A 191 6.10 14.85 23.97
C LEU A 191 6.95 16.11 23.82
N LEU A 192 8.07 16.20 24.57
CA LEU A 192 8.97 17.34 24.51
C LEU A 192 9.50 17.56 23.09
N LYS A 193 9.93 16.48 22.42
CA LYS A 193 10.44 16.57 21.06
C LYS A 193 9.32 16.69 20.03
N TRP A 194 8.13 16.12 20.27
CA TRP A 194 6.94 16.26 19.42
C TRP A 194 6.53 17.73 19.27
N HIS A 195 6.41 18.47 20.37
CA HIS A 195 6.04 19.90 20.32
C HIS A 195 7.13 20.78 19.70
N SER A 196 8.36 20.25 19.62
CA SER A 196 9.47 20.91 18.95
C SER A 196 9.46 20.74 17.43
N PHE A 197 8.50 19.99 16.84
CA PHE A 197 8.41 19.79 15.39
C PHE A 197 8.24 21.10 14.61
N LYS A 198 7.58 22.11 15.20
CA LYS A 198 7.32 23.43 14.61
C LYS A 198 8.57 24.32 14.46
N ARG A 199 9.68 24.01 15.14
CA ARG A 199 10.76 24.97 15.41
C ARG A 199 11.95 24.97 14.44
N ASN A 200 11.94 24.17 13.37
CA ASN A 200 13.01 24.13 12.35
C ASN A 200 12.44 23.96 10.95
#